data_AF-A0A525L312-F1
#
_entry.id   AF-A0A525L312-F1
#
_cell.length_a   1.000
_cell.length_b   1.000
_cell.length_c   1.000
_cell.angle_alpha   90.00
_cell.angle_beta   90.00
_cell.angle_gamma   90.00
#
_symmetry.space_group_name_H-M   'P 1'
#
loop_
_entity.id
_entity.type
_entity.pdbx_description
1 polymer ?
#
loop_
_entity_poly.entity_id
_entity_poly.type
_entity_poly.pdbx_seq_one_letter_code
_entity_poly.pdbx_strand_id
1 'polypeptide(L)'
;MAESGKRAFFVEADGPEAADWVRPPRAPRRRWIEMLHAPAIVLIMLFLVGMVVLTGYVTWMGRKADVDQWKIAGPPCASVAQVSRIAAPPPRGPMSFVYAGAKFSRSYGSASCATIPEDGLLTRATYHVCQFSNPGAVTVLWGGRKAIFEPPVGRRATVTLRRGRMGCVAGGWFTP
;
A
#
# COMPACT_ATOMS: atom_id res chain seq x y z
N MET A 1 -14.23 73.40 72.57
CA MET A 1 -13.48 72.99 73.78
C MET A 1 -13.23 71.50 73.70
N ALA A 2 -11.99 71.07 74.01
CA ALA A 2 -11.41 69.71 73.93
C ALA A 2 -11.16 69.22 72.48
N GLU A 3 -9.96 69.23 71.88
CA GLU A 3 -8.62 68.74 72.30
C GLU A 3 -8.60 67.26 72.70
N SER A 4 -8.13 66.37 71.80
CA SER A 4 -7.44 65.13 72.17
C SER A 4 -6.71 64.48 70.97
N GLY A 5 -5.42 64.80 70.86
CA GLY A 5 -4.33 63.83 70.69
C GLY A 5 -4.35 62.81 69.55
N LYS A 6 -3.95 63.20 68.34
CA LYS A 6 -3.31 62.28 67.38
C LYS A 6 -1.88 62.00 67.84
N ARG A 7 -1.64 60.85 68.47
CA ARG A 7 -0.28 60.31 68.62
C ARG A 7 0.02 59.43 67.40
N ALA A 8 0.77 59.98 66.46
CA ALA A 8 1.43 59.19 65.44
C ALA A 8 2.57 58.41 66.12
N PHE A 9 2.40 57.10 66.27
CA PHE A 9 3.50 56.20 66.59
C PHE A 9 4.32 56.00 65.31
N PHE A 10 5.39 56.78 65.17
CA PHE A 10 6.51 56.43 64.31
C PHE A 10 7.26 55.30 64.99
N VAL A 11 7.16 54.08 64.44
CA VAL A 11 8.05 52.97 64.79
C VAL A 11 9.25 53.11 63.87
N GLU A 12 10.30 53.75 64.39
CA GLU A 12 11.64 53.78 63.81
C GLU A 12 12.19 52.34 63.88
N ALA A 13 12.10 51.60 62.78
CA ALA A 13 12.70 50.28 62.65
C ALA A 13 14.20 50.43 62.31
N ASP A 14 14.98 50.93 63.27
CA ASP A 14 16.44 50.93 63.20
C ASP A 14 16.96 49.53 63.57
N GLY A 15 17.06 48.68 62.56
CA GLY A 15 17.64 47.34 62.68
C GLY A 15 18.39 46.97 61.39
N PRO A 16 19.74 46.89 61.39
CA PRO A 16 20.52 46.46 60.22
C PRO A 16 20.35 44.98 59.84
N GLU A 17 19.34 44.28 60.35
CA GLU A 17 19.11 42.84 60.16
C GLU A 17 18.09 42.49 59.04
N ALA A 18 17.57 43.48 58.31
CA ALA A 18 16.52 43.26 57.29
C ALA A 18 17.03 42.92 55.87
N ALA A 19 18.31 42.59 55.69
CA ALA A 19 18.91 42.43 54.35
C ALA A 19 19.19 40.98 53.89
N ASP A 20 18.95 39.94 54.71
CA ASP A 20 19.46 38.59 54.39
C ASP A 20 18.39 37.54 53.99
N TRP A 21 17.11 37.90 53.89
CA TRP A 21 16.03 36.91 53.66
C TRP A 21 15.62 36.67 52.20
N VAL A 22 16.26 37.31 51.22
CA VAL A 22 15.93 37.12 49.79
C VAL A 22 17.14 36.64 49.00
N ARG A 23 17.78 35.55 49.44
CA ARG A 23 18.65 34.79 48.54
C ARG A 23 17.79 33.71 47.87
N PRO A 24 17.44 33.84 46.56
CA PRO A 24 16.77 32.75 45.87
C PRO A 24 17.63 31.49 45.99
N PRO A 25 17.04 30.31 46.23
CA PRO A 25 17.80 29.08 46.31
C PRO A 25 18.64 28.96 45.04
N ARG A 26 19.97 28.92 45.18
CA ARG A 26 20.89 28.65 44.07
C ARG A 26 20.57 27.26 43.55
N ALA A 27 19.67 27.14 42.59
CA ALA A 27 19.22 25.87 42.05
C ALA A 27 20.38 25.20 41.30
N PRO A 28 21.08 24.20 41.87
CA PRO A 28 22.21 23.57 41.21
C PRO A 28 21.67 22.33 40.51
N ARG A 29 20.78 22.52 39.51
CA ARG A 29 20.17 21.36 38.83
C ARG A 29 19.68 21.57 37.40
N ARG A 30 19.84 22.76 36.82
CA ARG A 30 19.32 23.07 35.47
C ARG A 30 20.17 22.48 34.32
N ARG A 31 21.46 22.19 34.55
CA ARG A 31 22.37 21.64 33.52
C ARG A 31 22.06 20.20 33.11
N TRP A 32 21.49 19.38 33.99
CA TRP A 32 21.22 17.96 33.71
C TRP A 32 20.02 17.75 32.78
N ILE A 33 19.03 18.65 32.84
CA ILE A 33 17.84 18.60 31.99
C ILE A 33 18.19 18.98 30.55
N GLU A 34 19.06 19.96 30.33
CA GLU A 34 19.54 20.31 28.97
C GLU A 34 20.40 19.22 28.33
N MET A 35 21.15 18.47 29.15
CA MET A 35 21.98 17.36 28.68
C MET A 35 21.18 16.15 28.17
N LEU A 36 19.89 16.03 28.55
CA LEU A 36 19.00 14.93 28.15
C LEU A 36 18.16 15.22 26.90
N HIS A 37 17.98 16.48 26.51
CA HIS A 37 17.14 16.82 25.35
C HIS A 37 17.77 16.42 24.02
N ALA A 38 19.07 16.67 23.84
CA ALA A 38 19.77 16.33 22.61
C ALA A 38 19.69 14.84 22.26
N PRO A 39 20.03 13.89 23.16
CA PRO A 39 19.92 12.46 22.84
C PRO A 39 18.47 12.02 22.62
N ALA A 40 17.50 12.58 23.36
CA ALA A 40 16.09 12.27 23.17
C ALA A 40 15.59 12.68 21.77
N ILE A 41 15.96 13.88 21.30
CA ILE A 41 15.61 14.34 19.95
C ILE A 41 16.25 13.45 18.88
N VAL A 42 17.51 13.07 19.04
CA VAL A 42 18.20 12.18 18.10
C VAL A 42 17.52 10.80 18.06
N LEU A 43 17.15 10.24 19.20
CA LEU A 43 16.43 8.96 19.26
C LEU A 43 15.06 9.03 18.59
N ILE A 44 14.31 10.12 18.80
CA ILE A 44 13.03 10.36 18.14
C ILE A 44 13.23 10.46 16.62
N MET A 45 14.24 11.20 16.15
CA MET A 45 14.54 11.32 14.73
C MET A 45 14.92 9.97 14.11
N LEU A 46 15.78 9.19 14.77
CA LEU A 46 16.14 7.85 14.31
C LEU A 46 14.94 6.91 14.26
N PHE A 47 14.06 6.98 15.26
CA PHE A 47 12.82 6.21 15.28
C PHE A 47 11.91 6.58 14.10
N LEU A 48 11.73 7.87 13.83
CA LEU A 48 10.92 8.35 12.70
C LEU A 48 11.51 7.89 11.36
N VAL A 49 12.82 8.00 11.17
CA VAL A 49 13.51 7.50 9.96
C VAL A 49 13.34 5.98 9.83
N GLY A 50 13.51 5.24 10.93
CA GLY A 50 13.31 3.79 10.97
C GLY A 50 11.90 3.38 10.55
N MET A 51 10.87 4.10 11.02
CA MET A 51 9.47 3.88 10.62
C MET A 51 9.24 4.10 9.12
N VAL A 52 9.81 5.16 8.53
CA VAL A 52 9.70 5.42 7.09
C VAL A 52 10.39 4.33 6.27
N VAL A 53 11.59 3.91 6.69
CA VAL A 53 12.32 2.82 6.01
C VAL A 53 11.56 1.50 6.09
N LEU A 54 11.04 1.15 7.28
CA LEU A 54 10.30 -0.08 7.50
C LEU A 54 9.01 -0.13 6.67
N THR A 55 8.23 0.95 6.65
CA THR A 55 7.00 1.04 5.86
C THR A 55 7.28 0.94 4.36
N GLY A 56 8.34 1.60 3.88
CA GLY A 56 8.80 1.46 2.49
C GLY A 56 9.20 0.02 2.15
N TYR A 57 9.94 -0.63 3.05
CA TYR A 57 10.37 -2.02 2.88
C TYR A 57 9.20 -3.01 2.83
N VAL A 58 8.27 -2.93 3.79
CA VAL A 58 7.07 -3.78 3.81
C VAL A 58 6.23 -3.58 2.56
N THR A 59 6.04 -2.34 2.12
CA THR A 59 5.31 -2.02 0.89
C THR A 59 5.99 -2.61 -0.35
N TRP A 60 7.32 -2.50 -0.43
CA TRP A 60 8.10 -3.06 -1.53
C TRP A 60 8.02 -4.59 -1.56
N MET A 61 8.15 -5.25 -0.42
CA MET A 61 8.02 -6.71 -0.29
C MET A 61 6.63 -7.19 -0.71
N GLY A 62 5.57 -6.50 -0.30
CA GLY A 62 4.20 -6.81 -0.72
C GLY A 62 4.03 -6.73 -2.24
N ARG A 63 4.47 -5.62 -2.85
CA ARG A 63 4.43 -5.46 -4.32
C ARG A 63 5.22 -6.54 -5.04
N LYS A 64 6.40 -6.91 -4.52
CA LYS A 64 7.23 -7.95 -5.11
C LYS A 64 6.55 -9.32 -5.01
N ALA A 65 5.96 -9.64 -3.87
CA ALA A 65 5.22 -10.89 -3.68
C ALA A 65 4.04 -10.99 -4.65
N ASP A 66 3.27 -9.90 -4.82
CA ASP A 66 2.18 -9.87 -5.81
C ASP A 66 2.71 -10.15 -7.21
N VAL A 67 3.73 -9.41 -7.65
CA VAL A 67 4.30 -9.60 -9.00
C VAL A 67 4.79 -11.03 -9.20
N ASP A 68 5.48 -11.60 -8.21
CA ASP A 68 6.04 -12.94 -8.31
C ASP A 68 4.93 -14.02 -8.31
N GLN A 69 3.81 -13.83 -7.61
CA GLN A 69 2.65 -14.74 -7.66
C GLN A 69 1.94 -14.75 -9.02
N TRP A 70 2.05 -13.67 -9.80
CA TRP A 70 1.41 -13.54 -11.11
C TRP A 70 2.38 -13.78 -12.28
N LYS A 71 3.64 -14.14 -12.00
CA LYS A 71 4.59 -14.67 -12.98
C LYS A 71 4.27 -16.14 -13.27
N ILE A 72 3.22 -16.36 -14.06
CA ILE A 72 2.83 -17.70 -14.49
C ILE A 72 3.67 -18.13 -15.68
N ALA A 73 4.51 -19.16 -15.47
CA ALA A 73 5.23 -19.84 -16.52
C ALA A 73 4.39 -20.99 -17.09
N GLY A 74 4.43 -21.17 -18.41
CA GLY A 74 3.73 -22.25 -19.10
C GLY A 74 3.83 -22.10 -20.62
N PRO A 75 3.39 -23.12 -21.38
CA PRO A 75 3.34 -23.02 -22.82
C PRO A 75 2.31 -21.96 -23.26
N PRO A 76 2.57 -21.21 -24.34
CA PRO A 76 1.59 -20.28 -24.88
C PRO A 76 0.34 -21.03 -25.36
N CYS A 77 -0.84 -20.45 -25.12
CA CYS A 77 -2.09 -21.01 -25.63
C CYS A 77 -2.15 -20.88 -27.16
N ALA A 78 -2.85 -21.80 -27.82
CA ALA A 78 -3.14 -21.66 -29.25
C ALA A 78 -4.03 -20.43 -29.47
N SER A 79 -3.60 -19.52 -30.35
CA SER A 79 -4.47 -18.44 -30.82
C SER A 79 -5.16 -18.88 -32.11
N VAL A 80 -6.48 -18.81 -32.13
CA VAL A 80 -7.30 -19.31 -33.24
C VAL A 80 -8.18 -18.20 -33.79
N ALA A 81 -8.56 -18.29 -35.06
CA ALA A 81 -9.51 -17.35 -35.67
C ALA A 81 -10.97 -17.65 -35.24
N GLN A 82 -11.27 -18.93 -34.99
CA GLN A 82 -12.59 -19.41 -34.63
C GLN A 82 -12.49 -20.48 -33.54
N VAL A 83 -13.50 -20.50 -32.68
CA VAL A 83 -13.58 -21.46 -31.58
C VAL A 83 -13.86 -22.87 -32.10
N SER A 84 -13.09 -23.86 -31.66
CA SER A 84 -13.25 -25.28 -31.93
C SER A 84 -14.48 -25.84 -31.22
N ARG A 85 -15.06 -26.94 -31.75
CA ARG A 85 -16.26 -27.55 -31.15
C ARG A 85 -16.07 -27.99 -29.71
N ILE A 86 -14.85 -28.41 -29.34
CA ILE A 86 -14.54 -28.91 -28.00
C ILE A 86 -14.46 -27.74 -27.00
N ALA A 87 -13.95 -26.60 -27.44
CA ALA A 87 -13.85 -25.38 -26.63
C ALA A 87 -15.10 -24.49 -26.72
N ALA A 88 -16.09 -24.88 -27.52
CA ALA A 88 -17.30 -24.12 -27.76
C ALA A 88 -18.11 -23.88 -26.47
N PRO A 89 -18.78 -22.73 -26.37
CA PRO A 89 -19.62 -22.43 -25.22
C PRO A 89 -20.82 -23.39 -25.12
N PRO A 90 -21.37 -23.57 -23.90
CA PRO A 90 -22.58 -24.34 -23.71
C PRO A 90 -23.78 -23.69 -24.42
N PRO A 91 -24.93 -24.38 -24.54
CA PRO A 91 -26.11 -23.86 -25.24
C PRO A 91 -26.63 -22.51 -24.73
N ARG A 92 -26.34 -22.18 -23.46
CA ARG A 92 -26.68 -20.88 -22.87
C ARG A 92 -25.78 -19.72 -23.33
N GLY A 93 -24.81 -19.99 -24.19
CA GLY A 93 -23.84 -19.01 -24.67
C GLY A 93 -22.63 -18.85 -23.74
N PRO A 94 -21.63 -18.06 -24.17
CA PRO A 94 -20.43 -17.83 -23.38
C PRO A 94 -20.70 -16.86 -22.22
N MET A 95 -20.03 -17.10 -21.10
CA MET A 95 -20.05 -16.19 -19.95
C MET A 95 -19.10 -15.02 -20.22
N SER A 96 -19.59 -13.79 -20.12
CA SER A 96 -18.77 -12.60 -20.36
C SER A 96 -18.78 -11.64 -19.18
N PHE A 97 -17.65 -10.93 -19.01
CA PHE A 97 -17.48 -9.90 -18.00
C PHE A 97 -16.50 -8.84 -18.50
N VAL A 98 -16.52 -7.67 -17.88
CA VAL A 98 -15.62 -6.56 -18.21
C VAL A 98 -14.65 -6.35 -17.07
N TYR A 99 -13.36 -6.25 -17.38
CA TYR A 99 -12.31 -5.96 -16.43
C TYR A 99 -11.26 -5.05 -17.06
N ALA A 100 -10.92 -3.94 -16.39
CA ALA A 100 -9.94 -2.97 -16.86
C ALA A 100 -10.17 -2.48 -18.30
N GLY A 101 -11.43 -2.26 -18.67
CA GLY A 101 -11.82 -1.82 -20.02
C GLY A 101 -11.71 -2.89 -21.11
N ALA A 102 -11.31 -4.12 -20.78
CA ALA A 102 -11.35 -5.27 -21.66
C ALA A 102 -12.58 -6.12 -21.38
N LYS A 103 -13.25 -6.60 -22.44
CA LYS A 103 -14.33 -7.57 -22.34
C LYS A 103 -13.77 -8.97 -22.52
N PHE A 104 -13.92 -9.78 -21.50
CA PHE A 104 -13.54 -11.19 -21.50
C PHE A 104 -14.79 -12.03 -21.69
N SER A 105 -14.66 -13.10 -22.47
CA SER A 105 -15.72 -14.06 -22.72
C SER A 105 -15.13 -15.46 -22.64
N ARG A 106 -15.76 -16.35 -21.89
CA ARG A 106 -15.29 -17.71 -21.62
C ARG A 106 -16.41 -18.72 -21.79
N SER A 107 -16.06 -19.93 -22.22
CA SER A 107 -17.04 -21.03 -22.35
C SER A 107 -17.39 -21.65 -21.00
N TYR A 108 -16.39 -21.85 -20.12
CA TYR A 108 -16.54 -22.61 -18.88
C TYR A 108 -15.73 -21.99 -17.72
N GLY A 109 -15.84 -22.60 -16.53
CA GLY A 109 -14.97 -22.35 -15.37
C GLY A 109 -15.35 -21.14 -14.50
N SER A 110 -14.36 -20.58 -13.82
CA SER A 110 -14.41 -19.30 -13.11
C SER A 110 -13.20 -18.47 -13.51
N ALA A 111 -13.27 -17.16 -13.30
CA ALA A 111 -12.17 -16.24 -13.57
C ALA A 111 -11.84 -15.43 -12.32
N SER A 112 -10.55 -15.22 -12.07
CA SER A 112 -10.04 -14.31 -11.04
C SER A 112 -9.06 -13.34 -11.71
N CYS A 113 -9.34 -12.05 -11.57
CA CYS A 113 -8.58 -11.00 -12.23
C CYS A 113 -7.90 -10.08 -11.21
N ALA A 114 -6.69 -9.65 -11.55
CA ALA A 114 -5.90 -8.73 -10.74
C ALA A 114 -5.20 -7.69 -11.63
N THR A 115 -4.88 -6.57 -11.00
CA THR A 115 -4.08 -5.50 -11.61
C THR A 115 -2.75 -5.50 -10.89
N ILE A 116 -1.69 -5.79 -11.62
CA ILE A 116 -0.36 -6.03 -11.07
C ILE A 116 0.54 -4.87 -11.48
N PRO A 117 1.30 -4.26 -10.56
CA PRO A 117 2.30 -3.28 -10.93
C PRO A 117 3.35 -3.92 -11.85
N GLU A 118 3.80 -3.19 -12.87
CA GLU A 118 4.99 -3.59 -13.63
C GLU A 118 6.21 -3.62 -12.70
N ASP A 119 7.15 -4.52 -12.97
CA ASP A 119 8.41 -4.59 -12.24
C ASP A 119 9.14 -3.22 -12.30
N GLY A 120 9.49 -2.67 -11.13
CA GLY A 120 10.25 -1.43 -11.01
C GLY A 120 9.83 -0.59 -9.79
N LEU A 121 10.82 -0.07 -9.05
CA LEU A 121 10.58 0.76 -7.86
C LEU A 121 9.87 2.09 -8.17
N LEU A 122 10.06 2.64 -9.36
CA LEU A 122 9.58 3.97 -9.76
C LEU A 122 8.48 3.94 -10.82
N THR A 123 8.13 2.77 -11.36
CA THR A 123 7.10 2.69 -12.39
C THR A 123 5.70 2.70 -11.78
N ARG A 124 4.84 3.55 -12.33
CA ARG A 124 3.39 3.53 -12.06
C ARG A 124 2.62 2.69 -13.08
N ALA A 125 3.32 2.10 -14.04
CA ALA A 125 2.67 1.23 -15.02
C ALA A 125 2.14 -0.02 -14.31
N THR A 126 0.94 -0.44 -14.71
CA THR A 126 0.31 -1.67 -14.27
C THR A 126 -0.05 -2.50 -15.50
N TYR A 127 -0.16 -3.81 -15.31
CA TYR A 127 -0.72 -4.72 -16.29
C TYR A 127 -1.87 -5.49 -15.67
N HIS A 128 -2.82 -5.89 -16.51
CA HIS A 128 -3.99 -6.63 -16.05
C HIS A 128 -3.84 -8.09 -16.40
N VAL A 129 -4.23 -8.97 -15.48
CA VAL A 129 -4.13 -10.41 -15.65
C VAL A 129 -5.41 -11.05 -15.15
N CYS A 130 -5.89 -12.05 -15.87
CA CYS A 130 -7.03 -12.88 -15.49
C CYS A 130 -6.62 -14.35 -15.56
N GLN A 131 -6.75 -15.05 -14.44
CA GLN A 131 -6.61 -16.49 -14.35
C GLN A 131 -7.97 -17.17 -14.48
N PHE A 132 -8.00 -18.25 -15.25
CA PHE A 132 -9.19 -19.05 -15.52
C PHE A 132 -8.94 -20.49 -15.08
N SER A 133 -9.91 -21.08 -14.38
CA SER A 133 -9.77 -22.44 -13.86
C SER A 133 -9.83 -23.52 -14.96
N ASN A 134 -10.80 -23.41 -15.86
CA ASN A 134 -10.98 -24.25 -17.03
C ASN A 134 -11.88 -23.51 -18.03
N PRO A 135 -11.35 -22.58 -18.84
CA PRO A 135 -12.19 -21.67 -19.60
C PRO A 135 -12.80 -22.25 -20.88
N GLY A 136 -12.33 -23.39 -21.39
CA GLY A 136 -12.55 -23.77 -22.79
C GLY A 136 -11.92 -22.72 -23.70
N ALA A 137 -12.71 -22.01 -24.51
CA ALA A 137 -12.23 -20.86 -25.27
C ALA A 137 -12.32 -19.55 -24.47
N VAL A 138 -11.28 -18.72 -24.56
CA VAL A 138 -11.28 -17.35 -24.04
C VAL A 138 -11.22 -16.37 -25.20
N THR A 139 -12.22 -15.51 -25.31
CA THR A 139 -12.20 -14.36 -26.20
C THR A 139 -11.95 -13.09 -25.40
N VAL A 140 -11.01 -12.28 -25.87
CA VAL A 140 -10.61 -11.02 -25.27
C VAL A 140 -10.85 -9.91 -26.28
N LEU A 141 -11.58 -8.88 -25.87
CA LEU A 141 -11.80 -7.67 -26.64
C LEU A 141 -11.18 -6.50 -25.89
N TRP A 142 -10.17 -5.87 -26.47
CA TRP A 142 -9.47 -4.75 -25.84
C TRP A 142 -8.94 -3.77 -26.90
N GLY A 143 -9.23 -2.47 -26.71
CA GLY A 143 -8.81 -1.42 -27.65
C GLY A 143 -9.30 -1.67 -29.09
N GLY A 144 -10.51 -2.21 -29.26
CA GLY A 144 -11.08 -2.58 -30.56
C GLY A 144 -10.50 -3.84 -31.19
N ARG A 145 -9.48 -4.47 -30.58
CA ARG A 145 -8.88 -5.72 -31.07
C ARG A 145 -9.52 -6.92 -30.39
N LYS A 146 -9.73 -7.98 -31.16
CA LYS A 146 -10.21 -9.28 -30.68
C LYS A 146 -9.09 -10.30 -30.74
N ALA A 147 -8.88 -11.03 -29.66
CA ALA A 147 -8.05 -12.23 -29.62
C ALA A 147 -8.88 -13.40 -29.09
N ILE A 148 -8.71 -14.57 -29.70
CA ILE A 148 -9.33 -15.81 -29.24
C ILE A 148 -8.20 -16.78 -28.90
N PHE A 149 -8.26 -17.33 -27.70
CA PHE A 149 -7.30 -18.26 -27.16
C PHE A 149 -7.99 -19.56 -26.79
N GLU A 150 -7.39 -20.67 -27.19
CA GLU A 150 -7.79 -22.03 -26.84
C GLU A 150 -6.69 -22.68 -26.01
N PRO A 151 -6.76 -22.54 -24.68
CA PRO A 151 -5.96 -23.35 -23.78
C PRO A 151 -6.34 -24.84 -23.91
N PRO A 152 -5.42 -25.76 -23.55
CA PRO A 152 -5.71 -27.18 -23.51
C PRO A 152 -6.91 -27.50 -22.62
N VAL A 153 -7.72 -28.47 -23.04
CA VAL A 153 -8.94 -28.89 -22.34
C VAL A 153 -8.62 -29.30 -20.90
N GLY A 154 -9.42 -28.83 -19.95
CA GLY A 154 -9.25 -29.16 -18.53
C GLY A 154 -8.07 -28.47 -17.85
N ARG A 155 -7.35 -27.60 -18.57
CA ARG A 155 -6.23 -26.85 -18.00
C ARG A 155 -6.61 -25.41 -17.67
N ARG A 156 -5.90 -24.89 -16.66
CA ARG A 156 -5.96 -23.49 -16.28
C ARG A 156 -5.30 -22.65 -17.35
N ALA A 157 -5.76 -21.42 -17.48
CA ALA A 157 -5.17 -20.46 -18.41
C ALA A 157 -5.04 -19.11 -17.74
N THR A 158 -3.96 -18.41 -18.05
CA THR A 158 -3.70 -17.05 -17.59
C THR A 158 -3.62 -16.16 -18.81
N VAL A 159 -4.51 -15.17 -18.88
CA VAL A 159 -4.50 -14.16 -19.93
C VAL A 159 -3.95 -12.87 -19.36
N THR A 160 -2.99 -12.28 -20.07
CA THR A 160 -2.33 -11.03 -19.69
C THR A 160 -2.62 -9.94 -20.71
N LEU A 161 -2.89 -8.74 -20.20
CA LEU A 161 -3.00 -7.49 -20.95
C LEU A 161 -1.83 -6.61 -20.53
N ARG A 162 -0.75 -6.65 -21.30
CA ARG A 162 0.51 -5.98 -20.96
C ARG A 162 1.00 -5.15 -22.13
N ARG A 163 1.23 -3.84 -21.91
CA ARG A 163 1.79 -2.91 -22.91
C ARG A 163 1.11 -2.97 -24.29
N GLY A 164 -0.22 -2.98 -24.31
CA GLY A 164 -0.99 -3.04 -25.57
C GLY A 164 -1.07 -4.43 -26.22
N ARG A 165 -0.55 -5.48 -25.57
CA ARG A 165 -0.55 -6.85 -26.09
C ARG A 165 -1.40 -7.77 -25.22
N MET A 166 -2.17 -8.63 -25.89
CA MET A 166 -2.93 -9.73 -25.28
C MET A 166 -2.09 -11.00 -25.39
N GLY A 167 -1.78 -11.63 -24.26
CA GLY A 167 -1.06 -12.90 -24.20
C GLY A 167 -1.86 -13.96 -23.45
N CYS A 168 -1.67 -15.24 -23.79
CA CYS A 168 -2.26 -16.35 -23.06
C CYS A 168 -1.19 -17.41 -22.78
N VAL A 169 -1.15 -17.87 -21.53
CA VAL A 169 -0.30 -18.95 -21.06
C VAL A 169 -1.17 -20.03 -20.45
N ALA A 170 -0.96 -21.29 -20.84
CA ALA A 170 -1.62 -22.43 -20.23
C ALA A 170 -0.95 -22.76 -18.90
N GLY A 171 -1.56 -22.29 -17.81
CA GLY A 171 -1.03 -22.38 -16.46
C GLY A 171 -1.81 -21.46 -15.52
N GLY A 172 -1.51 -21.59 -14.23
CA GLY A 172 -2.13 -20.79 -13.18
C GLY A 172 -2.29 -21.59 -11.89
N TRP A 173 -2.35 -20.90 -10.77
CA TRP A 173 -2.58 -21.49 -9.45
C TRP A 173 -4.05 -21.42 -9.04
N PHE A 174 -4.88 -20.64 -9.74
CA PHE A 174 -6.28 -20.44 -9.39
C PHE A 174 -7.11 -21.74 -9.43
N THR A 175 -7.64 -22.11 -8.28
CA THR A 175 -8.70 -23.11 -8.08
C THR A 175 -9.98 -22.37 -7.68
N PRO A 176 -11.13 -22.71 -8.29
CA PRO A 176 -12.42 -22.14 -7.89
C PRO A 176 -12.86 -22.66 -6.53
#